data_AF-A0A5R2MWF5-F1
#
_entry.id   AF-A0A5R2MWF5-F1
#
_cell.length_a   1.000
_cell.length_b   1.000
_cell.length_c   1.000
_cell.angle_alpha   90.00
_cell.angle_beta   90.00
_cell.angle_gamma   90.00
#
_symmetry.space_group_name_H-M   'P 1'
#
loop_
_entity.id
_entity.type
_entity.pdbx_description
1 polymer ?
#
loop_
_entity_poly.entity_id
_entity_poly.type
_entity_poly.pdbx_seq_one_letter_code
_entity_poly.pdbx_strand_id
1 'polypeptide(L)' 'MPGKKTKQPRLKKRAGVFDVAREAGVSVATVSRAFNLPDVVSEDVRRRVLATAQRPGY' A
#
# COMPACT_ATOMS: atom_id res chain seq x y z
N MET A 1 -16.83 -10.98 22.58
CA MET A 1 -15.68 -11.62 21.90
C MET A 1 -14.60 -10.55 21.66
N PRO A 2 -13.40 -10.61 22.25
CA PRO A 2 -12.34 -9.62 22.00
C PRO A 2 -11.29 -10.19 21.04
N GLY A 3 -11.21 -9.66 19.81
CA GLY A 3 -10.30 -10.15 18.77
C GLY A 3 -9.60 -9.01 18.01
N LYS A 4 -8.42 -8.63 18.52
CA LYS A 4 -7.20 -8.06 17.89
C LYS A 4 -7.37 -7.42 16.48
N LYS A 5 -6.89 -6.20 16.20
CA LYS A 5 -5.46 -5.85 16.18
C LYS A 5 -5.21 -4.32 16.16
N THR A 6 -4.39 -3.91 17.13
CA THR A 6 -3.27 -2.95 17.05
C THR A 6 -3.54 -1.52 16.54
N LYS A 7 -3.71 -0.62 17.51
CA LYS A 7 -3.34 0.79 17.39
C LYS A 7 -1.88 0.87 16.90
N GLN A 8 -1.63 1.46 15.73
CA GLN A 8 -0.27 1.83 15.37
C GLN A 8 -0.01 3.29 15.75
N PRO A 9 1.18 3.57 16.31
CA PRO A 9 1.46 4.78 17.07
C PRO A 9 1.71 5.96 16.12
N ARG A 10 1.40 7.16 16.60
CA ARG A 10 1.75 8.42 15.95
C ARG A 10 3.27 8.61 16.00
N LEU A 11 4.02 7.94 15.14
CA LEU A 11 5.45 8.20 14.90
C LEU A 11 5.66 8.44 13.41
N LYS A 12 5.99 9.70 13.08
CA LYS A 12 6.46 10.24 11.78
C LYS A 12 5.93 9.49 10.57
N LYS A 13 4.88 10.07 9.97
CA LYS A 13 4.33 9.73 8.66
C LYS A 13 5.44 9.16 7.77
N ARG A 14 5.35 7.87 7.53
CA ARG A 14 6.01 7.18 6.43
C ARG A 14 4.82 6.62 5.70
N ALA A 15 4.54 7.14 4.51
CA ALA A 15 3.42 6.73 3.68
C ALA A 15 3.22 5.21 3.80
N GLY A 16 2.14 4.81 4.46
CA GLY A 16 1.88 3.41 4.75
C GLY A 16 1.35 2.72 3.49
N VAL A 17 1.36 1.39 3.48
CA VAL A 17 0.75 0.59 2.40
C VAL A 17 -0.72 1.00 2.14
N PHE A 18 -1.41 1.51 3.16
CA PHE A 18 -2.76 2.08 3.05
C PHE A 18 -2.81 3.38 2.26
N ASP A 19 -1.88 4.30 2.48
CA ASP A 19 -1.78 5.55 1.71
C ASP A 19 -1.42 5.24 0.26
N VAL A 20 -0.47 4.32 0.04
CA VAL A 20 -0.08 3.87 -1.29
C VAL A 20 -1.27 3.26 -2.03
N ALA A 21 -2.06 2.41 -1.38
CA ALA A 21 -3.27 1.84 -1.94
C ALA A 21 -4.28 2.94 -2.32
N ARG A 22 -4.50 3.90 -1.43
CA ARG A 22 -5.46 4.99 -1.64
C ARG A 22 -5.05 5.92 -2.78
N GLU A 23 -3.78 6.30 -2.85
CA GLU A 23 -3.26 7.20 -3.90
C GLU A 23 -3.12 6.49 -5.25
N ALA A 24 -2.80 5.19 -5.26
CA ALA A 24 -2.82 4.39 -6.49
C ALA A 24 -4.24 3.97 -6.93
N GLY A 25 -5.27 4.25 -6.13
CA GLY A 25 -6.67 3.92 -6.44
C GLY A 25 -6.97 2.43 -6.38
N VAL A 26 -6.25 1.66 -5.56
CA VAL A 26 -6.38 0.21 -5.45
C VAL A 26 -6.55 -0.25 -4.01
N SER A 27 -6.93 -1.52 -3.82
CA SER A 27 -7.00 -2.11 -2.49
C SER A 27 -5.62 -2.49 -1.95
N VAL A 28 -5.49 -2.54 -0.63
CA VAL A 28 -4.28 -3.04 0.05
C VAL A 28 -3.93 -4.48 -0.40
N ALA A 29 -4.95 -5.30 -0.66
CA ALA A 29 -4.77 -6.63 -1.23
C ALA A 29 -4.12 -6.59 -2.63
N THR A 30 -4.48 -5.59 -3.45
CA THR A 30 -3.88 -5.36 -4.76
C THR A 30 -2.44 -4.89 -4.65
N VAL A 31 -2.11 -4.05 -3.66
CA VAL A 31 -0.72 -3.64 -3.39
C VAL A 31 0.10 -4.87 -2.98
N SER A 32 -0.42 -5.71 -2.08
CA SER A 32 0.24 -6.96 -1.68
C SER A 32 0.45 -7.90 -2.87
N ARG A 33 -0.55 -8.04 -3.75
CA ARG A 33 -0.41 -8.79 -5.01
C ARG A 33 0.59 -8.13 -5.95
N ALA A 34 0.64 -6.81 -6.05
CA ALA A 34 1.61 -6.13 -6.91
C ALA A 34 3.07 -6.39 -6.49
N PHE A 35 3.31 -6.65 -5.21
CA PHE A 35 4.62 -7.04 -4.69
C PHE A 35 4.89 -8.55 -4.78
N ASN A 36 3.92 -9.40 -4.45
CA ASN A 36 4.13 -10.86 -4.36
C ASN A 36 3.76 -11.63 -5.65
N LEU A 37 2.82 -11.11 -6.44
CA LEU A 37 2.22 -11.73 -7.63
C LEU A 37 2.02 -10.65 -8.73
N PRO A 38 3.10 -10.12 -9.32
CA PRO A 38 3.00 -9.03 -10.29
C PRO A 38 2.21 -9.41 -11.56
N ASP A 39 2.11 -10.70 -11.91
CA ASP A 39 1.35 -11.20 -13.06
C ASP A 39 -0.17 -10.99 -12.95
N VAL A 40 -0.73 -10.94 -11.73
CA VAL A 40 -2.18 -10.76 -11.55
C VAL A 40 -2.60 -9.29 -11.46
N VAL A 41 -1.65 -8.38 -11.70
CA VAL A 41 -1.87 -6.93 -11.61
C VAL A 41 -1.39 -6.29 -12.89
N SER A 42 -2.22 -5.45 -13.50
CA SER A 42 -1.83 -4.73 -14.71
C SER A 42 -0.58 -3.91 -14.49
N GLU A 43 0.27 -3.81 -15.51
CA GLU A 43 1.52 -3.06 -15.46
C GLU A 43 1.28 -1.60 -15.03
N ASP A 44 0.21 -0.96 -15.53
CA ASP A 44 -0.24 0.36 -15.10
C ASP A 44 -0.42 0.49 -13.59
N VAL A 45 -1.09 -0.48 -12.97
CA VAL A 45 -1.37 -0.48 -11.53
C VAL A 45 -0.07 -0.67 -10.76
N ARG A 46 0.75 -1.63 -11.17
CA ARG A 46 2.06 -1.87 -10.57
C ARG A 46 2.93 -0.62 -10.66
N ARG A 47 2.94 0.07 -11.80
CA ARG A 47 3.70 1.29 -12.03
C ARG A 47 3.23 2.44 -11.13
N ARG A 48 1.91 2.60 -10.95
CA ARG A 48 1.34 3.56 -9.98
C ARG A 48 1.73 3.21 -8.55
N VAL A 49 1.52 1.97 -8.13
CA VAL A 49 1.89 1.49 -6.78
C VAL A 49 3.37 1.70 -6.50
N LEU A 50 4.25 1.36 -7.43
CA LEU A 50 5.70 1.56 -7.29
C LEU A 50 6.07 3.05 -7.30
N ALA A 51 5.45 3.89 -8.14
CA ALA A 51 5.70 5.33 -8.15
C ALA A 51 5.25 6.00 -6.85
N THR A 52 4.10 5.57 -6.31
CA THR A 52 3.55 6.04 -5.05
C THR A 52 4.35 5.53 -3.85
N ALA A 53 4.77 4.27 -3.85
CA ALA A 53 5.62 3.70 -2.79
C ALA A 53 7.04 4.29 -2.80
N GLN A 54 7.56 4.66 -3.97
CA GLN A 54 8.85 5.33 -4.10
C GLN A 54 8.78 6.82 -3.75
N ARG A 55 7.60 7.42 -3.59
CA ARG A 55 7.43 8.81 -3.18
C ARG A 55 7.80 8.92 -1.69
N PRO A 56 9.01 9.40 -1.34
CA PRO A 56 9.46 9.44 0.05
C PRO A 56 9.30 10.88 0.52
N GLY A 57 8.19 11.25 1.16
CA GLY A 57 8.05 12.69 1.43
C GLY A 57 6.88 13.24 2.22
N TYR A 58 6.16 12.46 3.03
CA TYR A 58 5.35 13.05 4.11
C TYR A 58 5.46 12.24 5.37
#